data_AF-A0A7V3D4B8-F1
#
_entry.id   AF-A0A7V3D4B8-F1
#
_cell.length_a   1.000
_cell.length_b   1.000
_cell.length_c   1.000
_cell.angle_alpha   90.00
_cell.angle_beta   90.00
_cell.angle_gamma   90.00
#
_symmetry.space_group_name_H-M   'P 1'
#
loop_
_entity.id
_entity.type
_entity.pdbx_description
1 polymer ?
#
loop_
_entity_poly.entity_id
_entity_poly.type
_entity_poly.pdbx_seq_one_letter_code
_entity_poly.pdbx_strand_id
1 'polypeptide(L)'
;MSTSVQDLLKALKEIEQQLQIYHATRQNTLEALTKRRDVLKEELAAVERDLAALSSVAPPRMPAAVAAVRKRKRSLSKLLVDILNRKKVPMSSKELAQAALNAGYTSKSSNFFRVVDNRLSRLKAEGKIQAAPSGGYQAIPADTAAPVAAAAETDGTATAAKPRRKRGARKGRKARAARRERSSLSKVLAEILQKEGRPLTASELADAAIASGYQSNSKNFKDVIWVTLGKMKKEHKIAQVAGQRWELVNA
;
A
#
# COMPACT_ATOMS: atom_id res chain seq x y z
N MET A 1 -48.42 42.25 -1.29
CA MET A 1 -49.11 41.21 -2.08
C MET A 1 -49.74 40.25 -1.10
N SER A 2 -51.05 40.33 -0.90
CA SER A 2 -51.77 39.43 0.02
C SER A 2 -52.02 38.12 -0.71
N THR A 3 -51.34 37.05 -0.31
CA THR A 3 -51.64 35.70 -0.82
C THR A 3 -53.07 35.34 -0.41
N SER A 4 -53.88 34.91 -1.37
CA SER A 4 -55.27 34.55 -1.10
C SER A 4 -55.31 33.32 -0.19
N VAL A 5 -56.26 33.29 0.74
CA VAL A 5 -56.51 32.11 1.59
C VAL A 5 -56.73 30.85 0.74
N GLN A 6 -57.30 31.00 -0.45
CA GLN A 6 -57.49 29.89 -1.40
C GLN A 6 -56.16 29.33 -1.92
N ASP A 7 -55.14 30.17 -2.13
CA ASP A 7 -53.83 29.73 -2.60
C ASP A 7 -53.08 28.96 -1.50
N LEU A 8 -53.23 29.39 -0.24
CA LEU A 8 -52.69 28.67 0.91
C LEU A 8 -53.33 27.28 1.07
N LEU A 9 -54.64 27.16 0.87
CA LEU A 9 -55.34 25.86 0.94
C LEU A 9 -54.91 24.91 -0.20
N LYS A 10 -54.66 25.44 -1.40
CA LYS A 10 -54.12 24.65 -2.52
C LYS A 10 -52.70 24.16 -2.20
N ALA A 11 -51.83 25.05 -1.71
CA ALA A 11 -50.47 24.71 -1.34
C ALA A 11 -50.42 23.66 -0.22
N LEU A 12 -51.31 23.74 0.77
CA LEU A 12 -51.38 22.77 1.86
C LEU A 12 -51.77 21.37 1.34
N LYS A 13 -52.77 21.28 0.45
CA LYS A 13 -53.14 20.00 -0.19
C LYS A 13 -52.01 19.41 -1.03
N GLU A 14 -51.27 20.25 -1.74
CA GLU A 14 -50.12 19.81 -2.53
C GLU A 14 -49.01 19.25 -1.63
N ILE A 15 -48.71 19.92 -0.51
CA ILE A 15 -47.74 19.43 0.48
C ILE A 15 -48.19 18.09 1.08
N GLU A 16 -49.48 17.94 1.42
CA GLU A 16 -50.02 16.67 1.93
C GLU A 16 -49.86 15.53 0.91
N GLN A 17 -50.14 15.79 -0.37
CA GLN A 17 -49.94 14.81 -1.44
C GLN A 17 -48.46 14.43 -1.60
N GLN A 18 -47.56 15.42 -1.59
CA GLN A 18 -46.12 15.17 -1.66
C GLN A 18 -45.63 14.33 -0.48
N LEU A 19 -46.12 14.61 0.74
CA LEU A 19 -45.80 13.83 1.93
C LEU A 19 -46.30 12.39 1.80
N GLN A 20 -47.52 12.16 1.30
CA GLN A 20 -48.04 10.81 1.08
C GLN A 20 -47.19 10.02 0.08
N ILE A 21 -46.79 10.64 -1.04
CA ILE A 21 -45.90 10.02 -2.04
C ILE A 21 -44.54 9.69 -1.40
N TYR A 22 -43.98 10.61 -0.62
CA TYR A 22 -42.72 10.39 0.08
C TYR A 22 -42.80 9.23 1.09
N HIS A 23 -43.90 9.13 1.85
CA HIS A 23 -44.11 8.02 2.77
C HIS A 23 -44.25 6.68 2.03
N ALA A 24 -45.05 6.64 0.96
CA ALA A 24 -45.24 5.42 0.16
C ALA A 24 -43.94 4.93 -0.48
N THR A 25 -43.16 5.86 -1.06
CA THR A 25 -41.84 5.51 -1.64
C THR A 25 -40.90 4.98 -0.56
N ARG A 26 -40.83 5.62 0.61
CA ARG A 26 -40.00 5.15 1.72
C ARG A 26 -40.43 3.76 2.21
N GLN A 27 -41.73 3.50 2.34
CA GLN A 27 -42.24 2.17 2.70
C GLN A 27 -41.83 1.11 1.67
N ASN A 28 -42.02 1.38 0.38
CA ASN A 28 -41.61 0.47 -0.69
C ASN A 28 -40.10 0.16 -0.65
N THR A 29 -39.26 1.17 -0.37
CA THR A 29 -37.81 0.93 -0.23
C THR A 29 -37.49 0.05 0.97
N LEU A 30 -38.16 0.24 2.10
CA LEU A 30 -37.95 -0.57 3.30
C LEU A 30 -38.37 -2.02 3.07
N GLU A 31 -39.49 -2.25 2.39
CA GLU A 31 -39.93 -3.60 2.02
C GLU A 31 -38.94 -4.28 1.07
N ALA A 32 -38.46 -3.58 0.05
CA ALA A 32 -37.47 -4.10 -0.88
C ALA A 32 -36.14 -4.48 -0.19
N LEU A 33 -35.65 -3.63 0.72
CA LEU A 33 -34.46 -3.91 1.52
C LEU A 33 -34.66 -5.08 2.48
N THR A 34 -35.84 -5.18 3.07
CA THR A 34 -36.21 -6.28 3.98
C THR A 34 -36.20 -7.61 3.23
N LYS A 35 -36.86 -7.68 2.06
CA LYS A 35 -36.85 -8.85 1.18
C LYS A 35 -35.43 -9.24 0.78
N ARG A 36 -34.60 -8.27 0.37
CA ARG A 36 -33.20 -8.54 0.00
C ARG A 36 -32.37 -9.07 1.16
N ARG A 37 -32.56 -8.51 2.36
CA ARG A 37 -31.91 -9.00 3.58
C ARG A 37 -32.27 -10.46 3.84
N ASP A 38 -33.55 -10.82 3.68
CA ASP A 38 -34.03 -12.16 3.97
C ASP A 38 -33.51 -13.18 2.95
N VAL A 39 -33.50 -12.83 1.65
CA VAL A 39 -32.84 -13.63 0.60
C VAL A 39 -31.35 -13.85 0.91
N LEU A 40 -30.61 -12.80 1.26
CA LEU A 40 -29.19 -12.94 1.59
C LEU A 40 -28.94 -13.81 2.82
N LYS A 41 -29.83 -13.78 3.82
CA LYS A 41 -29.75 -14.67 4.98
C LYS A 41 -29.95 -16.13 4.58
N GLU A 42 -30.89 -16.41 3.67
CA GLU A 42 -31.10 -17.76 3.14
C GLU A 42 -29.92 -18.25 2.31
N GLU A 43 -29.35 -17.40 1.46
CA GLU A 43 -28.14 -17.71 0.69
C GLU A 43 -26.95 -18.02 1.60
N LEU A 44 -26.74 -17.22 2.65
CA LEU A 44 -25.69 -17.48 3.63
C LEU A 44 -25.91 -18.82 4.34
N ALA A 45 -27.13 -19.10 4.79
CA ALA A 45 -27.45 -20.38 5.41
C ALA A 45 -27.24 -21.57 4.45
N ALA A 46 -27.47 -21.39 3.15
CA ALA A 46 -27.17 -22.40 2.14
C ALA A 46 -25.66 -22.63 2.00
N VAL A 47 -24.87 -21.57 1.87
CA VAL A 47 -23.40 -21.67 1.81
C VAL A 47 -22.82 -22.31 3.08
N GLU A 48 -23.38 -22.01 4.25
CA GLU A 48 -22.98 -22.65 5.51
C GLU A 48 -23.27 -24.15 5.50
N ARG A 49 -24.42 -24.58 4.96
CA ARG A 49 -24.75 -26.00 4.79
C ARG A 49 -23.79 -26.69 3.80
N ASP A 50 -23.46 -26.05 2.68
CA ASP A 50 -22.52 -26.59 1.70
C ASP A 50 -21.11 -26.71 2.28
N LEU A 51 -20.66 -25.72 3.06
CA LEU A 51 -19.40 -25.76 3.77
C LEU A 51 -19.38 -26.87 4.83
N ALA A 52 -20.47 -27.06 5.58
CA ALA A 52 -20.60 -28.15 6.53
C ALA A 52 -20.54 -29.52 5.84
N ALA A 53 -21.23 -29.67 4.70
CA ALA A 53 -21.18 -30.89 3.90
C ALA A 53 -19.76 -31.18 3.40
N LEU A 54 -19.08 -30.18 2.84
CA LEU A 54 -17.68 -30.29 2.39
C LEU A 54 -16.70 -30.58 3.54
N SER A 55 -16.96 -30.05 4.74
CA SER A 55 -16.15 -30.31 5.92
C SER A 55 -16.41 -31.69 6.55
N SER A 56 -17.58 -32.28 6.31
CA SER A 56 -17.95 -33.61 6.83
C SER A 56 -17.39 -34.78 6.02
N VAL A 57 -16.81 -34.51 4.83
CA VAL A 57 -16.03 -35.50 4.08
C VAL A 57 -14.74 -35.77 4.86
N ALA A 58 -14.79 -36.79 5.71
CA ALA A 58 -13.67 -37.28 6.49
C ALA A 58 -12.44 -37.49 5.58
N PRO A 59 -11.24 -36.99 5.96
CA PRO A 59 -10.05 -37.26 5.19
C PRO A 59 -9.81 -38.77 5.14
N PRO A 60 -9.42 -39.35 3.98
CA PRO A 60 -9.03 -40.75 3.93
C PRO A 60 -7.93 -40.99 4.98
N ARG A 61 -8.18 -41.96 5.86
CA ARG A 61 -7.26 -42.44 6.89
C ARG A 61 -6.05 -43.05 6.19
N MET A 62 -5.06 -42.24 5.86
CA MET A 62 -3.78 -42.74 5.35
C MET A 62 -2.97 -43.35 6.49
N PRO A 63 -2.30 -44.49 6.27
CA PRO A 63 -1.47 -45.14 7.28
C PRO A 63 -0.32 -44.23 7.71
N ALA A 64 -0.08 -44.21 9.01
CA ALA A 64 0.93 -43.41 9.70
C ALA A 64 2.36 -43.88 9.36
N ALA A 65 2.88 -43.51 8.19
CA ALA A 65 4.30 -43.69 7.87
C ALA A 65 4.77 -42.85 6.67
N VAL A 66 4.60 -41.52 6.67
CA VAL A 66 5.44 -40.67 5.81
C VAL A 66 5.81 -39.38 6.54
N ALA A 67 7.09 -39.30 6.88
CA ALA A 67 7.92 -38.14 7.15
C ALA A 67 7.22 -36.78 7.34
N ALA A 68 7.53 -36.14 8.47
CA ALA A 68 7.31 -34.72 8.71
C ALA A 68 8.04 -33.85 7.65
N VAL A 69 7.47 -33.75 6.45
CA VAL A 69 7.84 -32.77 5.45
C VAL A 69 7.31 -31.44 5.95
N ARG A 70 8.18 -30.69 6.65
CA ARG A 70 7.93 -29.29 6.99
C ARG A 70 7.40 -28.61 5.74
N LYS A 71 6.12 -28.21 5.74
CA LYS A 71 5.49 -27.46 4.64
C LYS A 71 6.31 -26.19 4.42
N ARG A 72 7.30 -26.24 3.54
CA ARG A 72 8.15 -25.10 3.22
C ARG A 72 7.20 -24.03 2.70
N LYS A 73 7.13 -22.89 3.39
CA LYS A 73 6.34 -21.74 2.96
C LYS A 73 6.64 -21.53 1.47
N ARG A 74 5.62 -21.65 0.61
CA ARG A 74 5.79 -21.52 -0.84
C ARG A 74 6.54 -20.22 -1.10
N SER A 75 7.62 -20.29 -1.86
CA SER A 75 8.41 -19.09 -2.16
C SER A 75 7.54 -18.12 -2.95
N LEU A 76 7.67 -16.82 -2.66
CA LEU A 76 6.93 -15.79 -3.38
C LEU A 76 7.12 -15.92 -4.90
N SER A 77 8.34 -16.26 -5.32
CA SER A 77 8.70 -16.46 -6.72
C SER A 77 7.85 -17.52 -7.40
N LYS A 78 7.72 -18.69 -6.75
CA LYS A 78 6.93 -19.80 -7.30
C LYS A 78 5.45 -19.45 -7.33
N LEU A 79 4.95 -18.80 -6.27
CA LEU A 79 3.57 -18.33 -6.20
C LEU A 79 3.22 -17.34 -7.34
N LEU A 80 4.09 -16.36 -7.61
CA LEU A 80 3.86 -15.37 -8.66
C LEU A 80 3.79 -16.01 -10.04
N VAL A 81 4.70 -16.95 -10.34
CA VAL A 81 4.70 -17.72 -11.59
C VAL A 81 3.45 -18.59 -11.68
N ASP A 82 3.05 -19.27 -10.60
CA ASP A 82 1.84 -20.09 -10.55
C ASP A 82 0.58 -19.23 -10.82
N ILE A 83 0.49 -18.02 -10.27
CA ILE A 83 -0.64 -17.10 -10.51
C ILE A 83 -0.70 -16.68 -11.98
N LEU A 84 0.44 -16.30 -12.57
CA LEU A 84 0.52 -15.92 -13.98
C LEU A 84 0.15 -17.08 -14.90
N ASN A 85 0.64 -18.28 -14.61
CA ASN A 85 0.33 -19.49 -15.38
C ASN A 85 -1.16 -19.87 -15.30
N ARG A 86 -1.79 -19.71 -14.12
CA ARG A 86 -3.22 -20.00 -13.94
C ARG A 86 -4.12 -19.03 -14.67
N LYS A 87 -3.81 -17.73 -14.61
CA LYS A 87 -4.67 -16.70 -15.18
C LYS A 87 -4.45 -16.48 -16.67
N LYS A 88 -3.28 -16.82 -17.21
CA LYS A 88 -2.91 -16.65 -18.64
C LYS A 88 -3.14 -15.22 -19.20
N VAL A 89 -3.25 -14.23 -18.32
CA VAL A 89 -3.50 -12.82 -18.65
C VAL A 89 -2.35 -12.00 -18.08
N PRO A 90 -1.82 -11.00 -18.81
CA PRO A 90 -0.79 -10.12 -18.28
C PRO A 90 -1.33 -9.31 -17.10
N MET A 91 -0.59 -9.33 -16.01
CA MET A 91 -0.99 -8.63 -14.78
C MET A 91 0.01 -7.57 -14.39
N SER A 92 -0.49 -6.47 -13.83
CA SER A 92 0.35 -5.46 -13.22
C SER A 92 0.99 -5.98 -11.92
N SER A 93 2.09 -5.37 -11.49
CA SER A 93 2.73 -5.70 -10.20
C SER A 93 1.77 -5.52 -9.02
N LYS A 94 0.77 -4.63 -9.15
CA LYS A 94 -0.20 -4.31 -8.09
C LYS A 94 -1.22 -5.42 -7.96
N GLU A 95 -1.76 -5.87 -9.09
CA GLU A 95 -2.66 -7.02 -9.16
C GLU A 95 -1.98 -8.30 -8.70
N LEU A 96 -0.71 -8.50 -9.06
CA LEU A 96 0.06 -9.66 -8.61
C LEU A 96 0.29 -9.66 -7.10
N ALA A 97 0.57 -8.49 -6.51
CA ALA A 97 0.66 -8.36 -5.07
C ALA A 97 -0.68 -8.69 -4.39
N GLN A 98 -1.78 -8.16 -4.90
CA GLN A 98 -3.11 -8.45 -4.35
C GLN A 98 -3.48 -9.94 -4.50
N ALA A 99 -3.22 -10.52 -5.68
CA ALA A 99 -3.46 -11.94 -5.93
C ALA A 99 -2.61 -12.84 -5.02
N ALA A 100 -1.37 -12.45 -4.71
CA ALA A 100 -0.51 -13.16 -3.77
C ALA A 100 -1.06 -13.13 -2.34
N LEU A 101 -1.58 -11.97 -1.89
CA LEU A 101 -2.24 -11.84 -0.58
C LEU A 101 -3.51 -12.70 -0.51
N ASN A 102 -4.34 -12.64 -1.55
CA ASN A 102 -5.55 -13.46 -1.66
C ASN A 102 -5.23 -14.96 -1.70
N ALA A 103 -4.05 -15.35 -2.23
CA ALA A 103 -3.55 -16.72 -2.20
C ALA A 103 -2.93 -17.13 -0.85
N GLY A 104 -3.06 -16.29 0.19
CA GLY A 104 -2.61 -16.58 1.56
C GLY A 104 -1.13 -16.29 1.82
N TYR A 105 -0.45 -15.56 0.93
CA TYR A 105 0.93 -15.16 1.18
C TYR A 105 0.98 -14.06 2.24
N THR A 106 1.60 -14.36 3.38
CA THR A 106 1.79 -13.38 4.46
C THR A 106 3.17 -12.73 4.36
N SER A 107 3.19 -11.39 4.29
CA SER A 107 4.42 -10.62 4.32
C SER A 107 4.51 -9.77 5.58
N LYS A 108 5.72 -9.64 6.14
CA LYS A 108 6.03 -8.72 7.25
C LYS A 108 6.45 -7.32 6.77
N SER A 109 6.60 -7.13 5.46
CA SER A 109 7.03 -5.85 4.89
C SER A 109 5.88 -4.85 4.90
N SER A 110 6.14 -3.63 5.37
CA SER A 110 5.17 -2.52 5.26
C SER A 110 4.83 -2.14 3.82
N ASN A 111 5.74 -2.43 2.88
CA ASN A 111 5.53 -2.19 1.45
C ASN A 111 5.71 -3.49 0.66
N PHE A 112 4.69 -4.36 0.73
CA PHE A 112 4.69 -5.65 0.03
C PHE A 112 4.78 -5.50 -1.49
N PHE A 113 4.16 -4.47 -2.04
CA PHE A 113 4.22 -4.15 -3.46
C PHE A 113 5.66 -4.03 -3.98
N ARG A 114 6.51 -3.26 -3.28
CA ARG A 114 7.93 -3.12 -3.65
C ARG A 114 8.71 -4.45 -3.58
N VAL A 115 8.32 -5.35 -2.67
CA VAL A 115 8.93 -6.69 -2.59
C VAL A 115 8.57 -7.53 -3.81
N VAL A 116 7.29 -7.48 -4.23
CA VAL A 116 6.81 -8.15 -5.44
C VAL A 116 7.49 -7.58 -6.68
N ASP A 117 7.56 -6.26 -6.81
CA ASP A 117 8.19 -5.57 -7.95
C ASP A 117 9.67 -5.96 -8.12
N ASN A 118 10.46 -5.84 -7.05
CA ASN A 118 11.86 -6.30 -7.04
C ASN A 118 11.99 -7.79 -7.41
N ARG A 119 11.01 -8.62 -7.01
CA ARG A 119 11.01 -10.05 -7.32
C ARG A 119 10.65 -10.31 -8.78
N LEU A 120 9.74 -9.53 -9.37
CA LEU A 120 9.39 -9.60 -10.78
C LEU A 120 10.58 -9.18 -11.65
N SER A 121 11.31 -8.12 -11.31
CA SER A 121 12.52 -7.73 -12.05
C SER A 121 13.56 -8.86 -12.08
N ARG A 122 13.73 -9.56 -10.95
CA ARG A 122 14.61 -10.75 -10.89
C ARG A 122 14.07 -11.92 -11.72
N LEU A 123 12.77 -12.20 -11.66
CA LEU A 123 12.16 -13.25 -12.47
C LEU A 123 12.27 -12.97 -13.97
N LYS A 124 12.21 -11.70 -14.37
CA LYS A 124 12.44 -11.26 -15.75
C LYS A 124 13.88 -11.51 -16.17
N ALA A 125 14.85 -11.13 -15.32
CA ALA A 125 16.27 -11.43 -15.57
C ALA A 125 16.59 -12.94 -15.57
N GLU A 126 15.85 -13.73 -14.78
CA GLU A 126 15.92 -15.20 -14.78
C GLU A 126 15.24 -15.85 -16.00
N GLY A 127 14.60 -15.07 -16.88
CA GLY A 127 13.90 -15.60 -18.06
C GLY A 127 12.64 -16.42 -17.75
N LYS A 128 12.02 -16.20 -16.58
CA LYS A 128 10.81 -16.94 -16.16
C LYS A 128 9.51 -16.19 -16.49
N ILE A 129 9.60 -14.87 -16.63
CA ILE A 129 8.49 -14.00 -16.99
C ILE A 129 8.98 -12.99 -18.02
N GLN A 130 8.09 -12.52 -18.88
CA GLN A 130 8.35 -11.47 -19.85
C GLN A 130 7.38 -10.31 -19.66
N ALA A 131 7.79 -9.12 -20.08
CA ALA A 131 6.88 -7.98 -20.15
C ALA A 131 5.91 -8.22 -21.31
N ALA A 132 4.62 -8.05 -21.06
CA ALA A 132 3.61 -8.17 -22.08
C ALA A 132 3.46 -6.84 -22.85
N PRO A 133 3.17 -6.88 -24.16
CA PRO A 133 3.01 -5.67 -24.98
C PRO A 133 1.83 -4.80 -24.52
N SER A 134 0.80 -5.38 -23.91
CA SER A 134 -0.36 -4.67 -23.33
C SER A 134 -0.08 -4.00 -21.98
N GLY A 135 1.17 -4.05 -21.49
CA GLY A 135 1.52 -3.64 -20.14
C GLY A 135 1.31 -4.77 -19.13
N GLY A 136 2.28 -4.94 -18.23
CA GLY A 136 2.29 -5.99 -17.21
C GLY A 136 3.25 -7.15 -17.49
N TYR A 137 3.12 -8.21 -16.71
CA TYR A 137 3.99 -9.40 -16.79
C TYR A 137 3.18 -10.63 -17.17
N GLN A 138 3.77 -11.47 -18.03
CA GLN A 138 3.23 -12.78 -18.41
C GLN A 138 4.31 -13.85 -18.19
N ALA A 139 3.90 -15.06 -17.79
CA ALA A 139 4.82 -16.17 -17.65
C ALA A 139 5.24 -16.66 -19.04
N ILE A 140 6.52 -17.05 -19.18
CA ILE A 140 7.00 -17.68 -20.40
C ILE A 140 6.67 -19.18 -20.30
N PRO A 141 5.94 -19.77 -21.26
CA PRO A 141 5.73 -21.22 -21.29
C PRO A 141 7.09 -21.92 -21.40
N ALA A 142 7.28 -23.00 -20.64
CA ALA A 142 8.56 -23.73 -20.63
C ALA A 142 8.97 -24.24 -22.04
N ASP A 143 8.00 -24.43 -22.94
CA ASP A 143 8.23 -24.90 -24.32
C ASP A 143 8.71 -23.80 -25.29
N THR A 144 8.70 -22.53 -24.88
CA THR A 144 9.16 -21.39 -25.70
C THR A 144 10.44 -20.75 -25.14
N ALA A 145 11.17 -21.45 -24.27
CA ALA A 145 12.45 -21.03 -23.72
C ALA A 145 13.58 -21.11 -24.76
N ALA A 146 13.47 -20.35 -25.85
CA ALA A 146 14.59 -19.98 -26.69
C ALA A 146 15.36 -18.83 -26.00
N PRO A 147 16.70 -18.87 -25.98
CA PRO A 147 17.51 -17.82 -25.38
C PRO A 147 17.51 -16.61 -26.32
N VAL A 148 16.70 -15.59 -26.04
CA VAL A 148 16.80 -14.33 -26.78
C VAL A 148 17.91 -13.50 -26.17
N ALA A 149 19.10 -13.64 -26.76
CA ALA A 149 20.10 -12.59 -26.80
C ALA A 149 19.67 -11.49 -27.78
N ALA A 150 20.10 -10.25 -27.49
CA ALA A 150 19.97 -9.01 -28.27
C ALA A 150 18.56 -8.38 -28.32
N ALA A 151 18.34 -7.07 -28.14
CA ALA A 151 19.24 -5.92 -28.33
C ALA A 151 18.88 -4.74 -27.41
N ALA A 152 19.92 -4.13 -26.83
CA ALA A 152 20.09 -2.68 -26.68
C ALA A 152 21.56 -2.45 -26.35
N GLU A 153 22.37 -2.38 -27.40
CA GLU A 153 23.78 -1.99 -27.35
C GLU A 153 23.90 -0.49 -27.06
N THR A 154 24.80 -0.13 -26.16
CA THR A 154 25.68 1.04 -26.32
C THR A 154 27.07 0.62 -25.86
N ASP A 155 28.02 0.71 -26.80
CA ASP A 155 29.47 0.65 -26.61
C ASP A 155 29.94 1.48 -25.42
N GLY A 156 31.04 1.19 -24.72
CA GLY A 156 32.08 0.20 -24.90
C GLY A 156 33.21 0.51 -23.92
N THR A 157 33.87 -0.52 -23.40
CA THR A 157 35.32 -0.59 -23.11
C THR A 157 35.62 -1.88 -22.38
N ALA A 158 36.31 -2.77 -23.08
CA ALA A 158 36.88 -3.98 -22.53
C ALA A 158 38.04 -3.65 -21.59
N THR A 159 38.20 -4.41 -20.50
CA THR A 159 39.40 -5.22 -20.23
C THR A 159 39.32 -5.97 -18.90
N ALA A 160 39.97 -7.14 -18.92
CA ALA A 160 40.54 -7.87 -17.78
C ALA A 160 39.61 -8.69 -16.88
N ALA A 161 39.61 -9.99 -17.17
CA ALA A 161 39.28 -11.08 -16.27
C ALA A 161 40.07 -11.02 -14.94
N LYS A 162 39.37 -11.18 -13.79
CA LYS A 162 39.90 -11.75 -12.53
C LYS A 162 38.78 -11.95 -11.47
N PRO A 163 39.01 -12.70 -10.37
CA PRO A 163 38.56 -14.07 -10.15
C PRO A 163 37.35 -14.19 -9.18
N ARG A 164 36.77 -15.40 -9.11
CA ARG A 164 35.80 -15.84 -8.08
C ARG A 164 36.32 -15.47 -6.69
N ARG A 165 35.74 -14.45 -6.05
CA ARG A 165 35.99 -14.13 -4.64
C ARG A 165 34.94 -14.75 -3.74
N LYS A 166 35.44 -15.60 -2.84
CA LYS A 166 34.78 -16.14 -1.66
C LYS A 166 34.12 -15.01 -0.86
N ARG A 167 32.83 -15.22 -0.56
CA ARG A 167 32.11 -14.87 0.69
C ARG A 167 32.91 -13.98 1.66
N GLY A 168 32.87 -12.67 1.41
CA GLY A 168 33.45 -11.64 2.28
C GLY A 168 32.44 -11.14 3.32
N ALA A 169 32.78 -11.30 4.58
CA ALA A 169 32.04 -10.83 5.74
C ALA A 169 31.89 -9.29 5.78
N ARG A 170 30.75 -8.85 6.32
CA ARG A 170 30.50 -7.60 7.07
C ARG A 170 31.50 -6.44 6.81
N LYS A 171 31.20 -5.60 5.82
CA LYS A 171 31.72 -4.21 5.76
C LYS A 171 30.62 -3.22 5.33
N GLY A 172 29.58 -3.11 6.14
CA GLY A 172 28.48 -2.14 5.96
C GLY A 172 28.22 -1.24 7.18
N ARG A 173 29.08 -1.30 8.21
CA ARG A 173 28.85 -0.58 9.48
C ARG A 173 29.67 0.72 9.65
N LYS A 174 30.65 1.01 8.79
CA LYS A 174 31.51 2.21 8.95
C LYS A 174 31.08 3.44 8.14
N ALA A 175 30.27 3.30 7.09
CA ALA A 175 29.74 4.47 6.35
C ALA A 175 28.65 5.25 7.12
N ARG A 176 28.13 4.69 8.23
CA ARG A 176 27.11 5.35 9.06
C ARG A 176 27.70 6.25 10.15
N ALA A 177 29.02 6.21 10.36
CA ALA A 177 29.71 7.01 11.37
C ALA A 177 30.10 8.40 10.83
N ALA A 178 30.49 8.52 9.56
CA ALA A 178 30.89 9.79 8.96
C ALA A 178 29.71 10.73 8.61
N ARG A 179 28.46 10.27 8.68
CA ARG A 179 27.26 11.11 8.49
C ARG A 179 26.76 11.73 9.80
N ARG A 180 27.54 11.65 10.89
CA ARG A 180 27.14 12.11 12.23
C ARG A 180 27.49 13.58 12.52
N GLU A 181 28.23 14.25 11.64
CA GLU A 181 28.58 15.67 11.79
C GLU A 181 27.62 16.61 11.05
N ARG A 182 26.70 16.10 10.22
CA ARG A 182 25.59 16.93 9.75
C ARG A 182 24.61 17.06 10.91
N SER A 183 24.54 18.25 11.51
CA SER A 183 23.52 18.61 12.49
C SER A 183 22.18 18.01 12.04
N SER A 184 21.60 17.14 12.88
CA SER A 184 20.34 16.50 12.53
C SER A 184 19.29 17.59 12.29
N LEU A 185 18.42 17.40 11.30
CA LEU A 185 17.36 18.37 10.99
C LEU A 185 16.60 18.82 12.25
N SER A 186 16.34 17.89 13.17
CA SER A 186 15.73 18.19 14.47
C SER A 186 16.49 19.21 15.32
N LYS A 187 17.83 19.16 15.30
CA LYS A 187 18.69 20.10 16.04
C LYS A 187 18.64 21.48 15.40
N VAL A 188 18.75 21.55 14.08
CA VAL A 188 18.65 22.80 13.31
C VAL A 188 17.29 23.47 13.52
N LEU A 189 16.19 22.68 13.47
CA LEU A 189 14.85 23.21 13.73
C LEU A 189 14.69 23.71 15.17
N ALA A 190 15.26 23.02 16.15
CA ALA A 190 15.24 23.47 17.54
C ALA A 190 16.03 24.78 17.73
N GLU A 191 17.22 24.90 17.13
CA GLU A 191 18.02 26.12 17.17
C GLU A 191 17.29 27.31 16.52
N ILE A 192 16.58 27.08 15.41
CA ILE A 192 15.76 28.12 14.75
C ILE A 192 14.60 28.55 15.65
N LEU A 193 13.85 27.60 16.22
CA LEU A 193 12.73 27.89 17.12
C LEU A 193 13.21 28.64 18.37
N GLN A 194 14.36 28.25 18.92
CA GLN A 194 14.97 28.90 20.07
C GLN A 194 15.43 30.34 19.73
N LYS A 195 16.01 30.55 18.55
CA LYS A 195 16.48 31.87 18.10
C LYS A 195 15.33 32.84 17.83
N GLU A 196 14.24 32.36 17.24
CA GLU A 196 13.10 33.20 16.86
C GLU A 196 12.13 33.47 18.02
N GLY A 197 12.09 32.59 19.03
CA GLY A 197 11.28 32.80 20.24
C GLY A 197 9.77 32.89 20.02
N ARG A 198 9.29 32.59 18.80
CA ARG A 198 7.90 32.69 18.39
C ARG A 198 7.44 31.41 17.68
N PRO A 199 6.14 31.07 17.76
CA PRO A 199 5.64 29.85 17.14
C PRO A 199 5.64 30.01 15.62
N LEU A 200 6.40 29.17 14.92
CA LEU A 200 6.58 29.22 13.46
C LEU A 200 5.79 28.12 12.77
N THR A 201 5.33 28.41 11.56
CA THR A 201 4.70 27.41 10.69
C THR A 201 5.76 26.49 10.07
N ALA A 202 5.34 25.31 9.60
CA ALA A 202 6.26 24.37 8.95
C ALA A 202 6.89 24.93 7.66
N SER A 203 6.23 25.87 6.97
CA SER A 203 6.81 26.52 5.79
C SER A 203 7.92 27.49 6.19
N GLU A 204 7.66 28.36 7.17
CA GLU A 204 8.66 29.31 7.66
C GLU A 204 9.89 28.59 8.23
N LEU A 205 9.68 27.46 8.91
CA LEU A 205 10.76 26.60 9.38
C LEU A 205 11.58 25.99 8.24
N ALA A 206 10.96 25.72 7.08
CA ALA A 206 11.68 25.23 5.90
C ALA A 206 12.58 26.30 5.32
N ASP A 207 12.03 27.51 5.17
CA ASP A 207 12.75 28.65 4.61
C ASP A 207 13.89 29.07 5.56
N ALA A 208 13.65 29.09 6.87
CA ALA A 208 14.65 29.36 7.90
C ALA A 208 15.74 28.27 7.96
N ALA A 209 15.39 26.98 7.75
CA ALA A 209 16.38 25.90 7.68
C ALA A 209 17.28 26.02 6.45
N ILE A 210 16.73 26.40 5.30
CA ILE A 210 17.54 26.66 4.11
C ILE A 210 18.44 27.89 4.34
N ALA A 211 17.91 28.95 4.96
CA ALA A 211 18.66 30.15 5.30
C ALA A 211 19.80 29.87 6.31
N SER A 212 19.65 28.88 7.20
CA SER A 212 20.73 28.45 8.11
C SER A 212 21.77 27.53 7.46
N GLY A 213 21.67 27.29 6.15
CA GLY A 213 22.61 26.48 5.38
C GLY A 213 22.27 24.98 5.35
N TYR A 214 21.07 24.59 5.80
CA TYR A 214 20.65 23.19 5.72
C TYR A 214 20.34 22.80 4.28
N GLN A 215 21.14 21.89 3.72
CA GLN A 215 20.94 21.37 2.37
C GLN A 215 20.07 20.10 2.39
N SER A 216 18.93 20.17 1.70
CA SER A 216 18.03 19.03 1.49
C SER A 216 17.93 18.67 0.01
N ASN A 217 18.08 17.39 -0.29
CA ASN A 217 17.85 16.85 -1.65
C ASN A 217 16.39 16.44 -1.88
N SER A 218 15.49 16.68 -0.91
CA SER A 218 14.09 16.31 -1.03
C SER A 218 13.32 17.38 -1.81
N LYS A 219 12.61 16.97 -2.86
CA LYS A 219 11.66 17.83 -3.60
C LYS A 219 10.54 18.36 -2.69
N ASN A 220 10.16 17.56 -1.68
CA ASN A 220 9.11 17.90 -0.72
C ASN A 220 9.72 18.16 0.66
N PHE A 221 10.61 19.14 0.76
CA PHE A 221 11.29 19.42 2.03
C PHE A 221 10.31 19.83 3.15
N LYS A 222 9.22 20.53 2.80
CA LYS A 222 8.14 20.89 3.73
C LYS A 222 7.50 19.65 4.40
N ASP A 223 7.22 18.59 3.63
CA ASP A 223 6.67 17.33 4.16
C ASP A 223 7.65 16.66 5.12
N VAL A 224 8.95 16.70 4.81
CA VAL A 224 10.00 16.14 5.66
C VAL A 224 10.06 16.87 7.00
N ILE A 225 9.89 18.20 6.99
CA ILE A 225 9.81 19.01 8.21
C ILE A 225 8.57 18.65 9.01
N TRP A 226 7.39 18.54 8.37
CA TRP A 226 6.16 18.09 9.03
C TRP A 226 6.33 16.75 9.76
N VAL A 227 6.91 15.75 9.08
CA VAL A 227 7.19 14.43 9.68
C VAL A 227 8.19 14.55 10.84
N THR A 228 9.17 15.44 10.73
CA THR A 228 10.19 15.66 11.76
C THR A 228 9.60 16.35 12.99
N LEU A 229 8.76 17.38 12.80
CA LEU A 229 8.03 18.07 13.88
C LEU A 229 7.09 17.10 14.60
N GLY A 230 6.36 16.25 13.86
CA GLY A 230 5.52 15.21 14.45
C GLY A 230 6.30 14.21 15.32
N LYS A 231 7.58 13.94 15.00
CA LYS A 231 8.46 13.13 15.86
C LYS A 231 8.95 13.91 17.07
N MET A 232 9.38 15.16 16.90
CA MET A 232 9.83 16.02 18.00
C MET A 232 8.72 16.29 19.02
N LYS A 233 7.45 16.36 18.57
CA LYS A 233 6.26 16.42 19.43
C LYS A 233 6.14 15.20 20.34
N LYS A 234 6.32 14.00 19.78
CA LYS A 234 6.30 12.73 20.55
C LYS A 234 7.45 12.64 21.56
N GLU A 235 8.56 13.30 21.27
CA GLU A 235 9.72 13.41 22.17
C GLU A 235 9.56 14.56 23.20
N HIS A 236 8.39 15.21 23.29
CA HIS A 236 8.09 16.34 24.17
C HIS A 236 9.02 17.56 24.03
N LYS A 237 9.71 17.70 22.89
CA LYS A 237 10.64 18.82 22.63
C LYS A 237 9.94 20.07 22.11
N ILE A 238 8.79 19.90 21.46
CA ILE A 238 8.02 20.98 20.84
C ILE A 238 6.52 20.75 21.05
N ALA A 239 5.76 21.83 21.12
CA ALA A 239 4.31 21.84 21.19
C ALA A 239 3.74 22.48 19.93
N GLN A 240 2.50 22.08 19.64
CA GLN A 240 1.74 22.69 18.56
C GLN A 240 0.80 23.72 19.17
N VAL A 241 1.03 24.98 18.84
CA VAL A 241 0.17 26.11 19.18
C VAL A 241 -0.93 26.22 18.12
N ALA A 242 -2.05 26.84 18.49
CA ALA A 242 -3.19 27.06 17.60
C ALA A 242 -2.76 27.49 16.19
N GLY A 243 -3.43 26.95 15.16
CA GLY A 243 -3.18 27.33 13.76
C GLY A 243 -1.94 26.72 13.12
N GLN A 244 -1.57 25.48 13.44
CA GLN A 244 -0.43 24.75 12.84
C GLN A 244 0.96 25.37 13.11
N ARG A 245 1.06 26.17 14.17
CA ARG A 245 2.34 26.76 14.57
C ARG A 245 3.02 25.88 15.61
N TRP A 246 4.33 25.88 15.61
CA TRP A 246 5.15 25.03 16.46
C TRP A 246 6.06 25.88 17.33
N GLU A 247 6.06 25.60 18.63
CA GLU A 247 6.93 26.26 19.61
C GLU A 247 7.79 25.24 20.34
N LEU A 248 8.93 25.69 20.85
CA LEU A 248 9.74 24.87 21.74
C LEU A 248 9.06 24.81 23.11
N VAL A 249 8.84 23.61 23.63
CA VAL A 249 8.44 23.46 25.03
C VAL A 249 9.75 23.51 25.80
N ASN A 250 10.03 24.66 26.41
CA ASN A 250 11.15 24.76 27.33
C ASN A 250 10.94 23.74 28.45
N ALA A 251 11.88 22.81 28.58
CA ALA A 251 12.02 21.93 29.74
C ALA A 251 12.72 22.68 30.87
#